data_AF-A0A1Y2LLW1-F1
#
_entry.id   AF-A0A1Y2LLW1-F1
#
_cell.length_a   1.000
_cell.length_b   1.000
_cell.length_c   1.000
_cell.angle_alpha   90.00
_cell.angle_beta   90.00
_cell.angle_gamma   90.00
#
_symmetry.space_group_name_H-M   'P 1'
#
loop_
_entity.id
_entity.type
_entity.pdbx_description
1 polymer ?
#
loop_
_entity_poly.entity_id
_entity_poly.type
_entity_poly.pdbx_seq_one_letter_code
_entity_poly.pdbx_strand_id
1 'polypeptide(L)'
;MPYIINAPGVPRPYITNNPAIYFDCLSWGWSCESRPFSDSYCKATRKREEARFEVDKRAEQLERYYEQELTRRERAKRPVSIHKIGFTTSLKPFEGFGRHAKHDSVVSVAVLEVGSDGEDAELSD
;
A
#
# COMPACT_ATOMS: atom_id res chain seq x y z
N MET A 1 -20.06 -15.05 8.94
CA MET A 1 -20.30 -14.01 7.93
C MET A 1 -19.05 -13.98 7.07
N PRO A 2 -19.13 -14.30 5.75
CA PRO A 2 -17.95 -14.31 4.90
C PRO A 2 -17.45 -12.89 4.60
N TYR A 3 -16.14 -12.78 4.48
CA TYR A 3 -15.42 -11.60 4.03
C TYR A 3 -14.95 -11.82 2.61
N ILE A 4 -15.16 -10.82 1.77
CA ILE A 4 -14.75 -10.78 0.38
C ILE A 4 -13.56 -9.83 0.30
N ILE A 5 -12.44 -10.32 -0.20
CA ILE A 5 -11.18 -9.57 -0.27
C ILE A 5 -10.79 -9.46 -1.75
N ASN A 6 -10.74 -8.23 -2.27
CA ASN A 6 -10.20 -7.95 -3.59
C ASN A 6 -8.73 -7.53 -3.44
N ALA A 7 -7.83 -8.48 -3.63
CA ALA A 7 -6.39 -8.23 -3.60
C ALA A 7 -5.96 -7.44 -4.86
N PRO A 8 -5.04 -6.47 -4.73
CA PRO A 8 -4.55 -5.68 -5.85
C PRO A 8 -3.85 -6.58 -6.88
N GLY A 9 -4.15 -6.36 -8.16
CA GLY A 9 -3.60 -7.16 -9.26
C GLY A 9 -4.25 -8.54 -9.44
N VAL A 10 -5.18 -8.94 -8.57
CA VAL A 10 -5.94 -10.19 -8.71
C VAL A 10 -7.34 -9.87 -9.21
N PRO A 11 -7.75 -10.36 -10.40
CA PRO A 11 -9.05 -10.02 -10.98
C PRO A 11 -10.24 -10.68 -10.27
N ARG A 12 -9.98 -11.65 -9.38
CA ARG A 12 -11.00 -12.43 -8.69
C ARG A 12 -10.94 -12.24 -7.18
N PRO A 13 -12.07 -11.93 -6.53
CA PRO A 13 -12.14 -11.84 -5.08
C PRO A 13 -11.73 -13.15 -4.43
N TYR A 14 -11.24 -13.06 -3.19
CA TYR A 14 -11.12 -14.20 -2.28
C TYR A 14 -12.27 -14.16 -1.28
N ILE A 15 -12.73 -15.34 -0.84
CA ILE A 15 -13.69 -15.47 0.25
C ILE A 15 -12.98 -16.09 1.44
N THR A 16 -13.00 -15.41 2.58
CA THR A 16 -12.48 -15.91 3.85
C THR A 16 -13.48 -15.74 4.97
N ASN A 17 -13.41 -16.58 5.99
CA ASN A 17 -14.14 -16.37 7.25
C ASN A 17 -13.25 -15.78 8.34
N ASN A 18 -11.97 -15.53 8.06
CA ASN A 18 -11.01 -15.01 9.03
C ASN A 18 -11.14 -13.47 9.15
N PRO A 19 -11.61 -12.95 10.30
CA PRO A 19 -11.77 -11.50 10.48
C PRO A 19 -10.43 -10.76 10.58
N ALA A 20 -9.35 -11.40 11.03
CA ALA A 20 -8.04 -10.76 11.16
C ALA A 20 -7.53 -10.29 9.79
N ILE A 21 -7.52 -11.20 8.81
CA ILE A 21 -7.14 -10.90 7.43
C ILE A 21 -8.00 -9.76 6.87
N TYR A 22 -9.31 -9.77 7.14
CA TYR A 22 -10.20 -8.70 6.69
C TYR A 22 -9.80 -7.33 7.24
N PHE A 23 -9.58 -7.20 8.55
CA PHE A 23 -9.22 -5.92 9.15
C PHE A 23 -7.84 -5.43 8.71
N ASP A 24 -6.88 -6.35 8.57
CA ASP A 24 -5.56 -6.00 8.07
C ASP A 24 -5.60 -5.53 6.63
N CYS A 25 -6.25 -6.27 5.72
CA CYS A 25 -6.46 -5.86 4.33
C CYS A 25 -7.19 -4.52 4.23
N LEU A 26 -8.19 -4.28 5.09
CA LEU A 26 -8.89 -3.00 5.15
C LEU A 26 -7.94 -1.87 5.56
N SER A 27 -7.11 -2.07 6.58
CA SER A 27 -6.08 -1.11 7.01
C SER A 27 -5.02 -0.84 5.93
N TRP A 28 -4.83 -1.80 5.03
CA TRP A 28 -3.89 -1.73 3.93
C TRP A 28 -4.42 -0.97 2.71
N GLY A 29 -5.70 -0.60 2.72
CA GLY A 29 -6.38 0.09 1.63
C GLY A 29 -6.90 -0.87 0.54
N TRP A 30 -7.04 -2.16 0.84
CA TRP A 30 -7.61 -3.11 -0.13
C TRP A 30 -9.14 -2.98 -0.16
N SER A 31 -9.72 -3.28 -1.32
CA SER A 31 -11.18 -3.28 -1.48
C SER A 31 -11.76 -4.54 -0.82
N CYS A 32 -12.35 -4.37 0.37
CA CYS A 32 -12.90 -5.47 1.15
C CYS A 32 -14.40 -5.24 1.39
N GLU A 33 -15.19 -6.31 1.33
CA GLU A 33 -16.63 -6.28 1.61
C GLU A 33 -17.00 -7.37 2.60
N SER A 34 -17.89 -7.06 3.55
CA SER A 34 -18.54 -8.06 4.38
C SER A 34 -19.95 -8.31 3.86
N ARG A 35 -20.31 -9.58 3.66
CA ARG A 35 -21.64 -9.94 3.16
C ARG A 35 -22.23 -11.10 3.95
N PRO A 36 -23.56 -11.19 4.10
CA PRO A 36 -24.19 -12.34 4.72
C PRO A 36 -24.07 -13.58 3.82
N PHE A 37 -24.06 -14.78 4.41
CA PHE A 37 -24.00 -16.05 3.65
C PHE A 37 -25.20 -16.27 2.73
N SER A 38 -26.34 -15.64 3.03
CA SER A 38 -27.54 -15.70 2.21
C SER A 38 -27.40 -14.95 0.89
N ASP A 39 -26.43 -14.04 0.78
CA ASP A 39 -26.24 -13.18 -0.38
C ASP A 39 -25.94 -13.98 -1.66
N SER A 40 -26.55 -13.53 -2.76
CA SER A 40 -26.44 -14.20 -4.05
C SER A 40 -25.00 -14.20 -4.58
N TYR A 41 -24.21 -13.16 -4.30
CA TYR A 41 -22.84 -13.05 -4.74
C TYR A 41 -21.92 -14.07 -4.06
N CYS A 42 -22.05 -14.21 -2.74
CA CYS A 42 -21.28 -15.20 -1.97
C CYS A 42 -21.58 -16.62 -2.43
N LYS A 43 -22.87 -16.95 -2.64
CA LYS A 43 -23.28 -18.27 -3.14
C LYS A 43 -22.75 -18.53 -4.56
N ALA A 44 -22.89 -17.55 -5.46
CA ALA A 44 -22.43 -17.68 -6.83
C ALA A 44 -20.90 -17.86 -6.89
N THR A 45 -20.16 -17.10 -6.10
CA THR A 45 -18.69 -17.18 -6.07
C THR A 45 -18.21 -18.52 -5.53
N ARG A 46 -18.76 -18.99 -4.40
CA ARG A 46 -18.43 -20.33 -3.86
C ARG A 46 -18.74 -21.44 -4.85
N LYS A 47 -19.92 -21.42 -5.48
CA LYS A 47 -20.32 -22.43 -6.46
C LYS A 47 -19.36 -22.46 -7.66
N ARG A 48 -18.83 -21.31 -8.10
CA ARG A 48 -17.83 -21.25 -9.17
C ARG A 48 -16.47 -21.79 -8.74
N GLU A 49 -16.05 -21.57 -7.50
CA GLU A 49 -14.78 -22.07 -6.96
C GLU A 49 -14.85 -23.59 -6.72
N GLU A 50 -15.99 -24.07 -6.22
CA GLU A 50 -16.29 -25.49 -6.03
C GLU A 50 -16.33 -26.24 -7.37
N ALA A 51 -16.99 -25.67 -8.39
CA ALA A 51 -16.99 -26.23 -9.74
C ALA A 51 -15.60 -26.36 -10.38
N ARG A 52 -14.61 -25.61 -9.87
CA ARG A 52 -13.22 -25.66 -10.32
C ARG A 52 -12.33 -26.53 -9.43
N PHE A 53 -12.86 -27.02 -8.29
CA PHE A 53 -12.09 -27.73 -7.27
C PHE A 53 -10.86 -26.93 -6.79
N GLU A 54 -11.00 -25.60 -6.72
CA GLU A 54 -9.91 -24.67 -6.37
C GLU A 54 -10.07 -24.05 -4.98
N VAL A 55 -11.08 -24.45 -4.21
CA VAL A 55 -11.44 -23.83 -2.93
C VAL A 55 -10.24 -23.78 -1.98
N ASP A 56 -9.58 -24.92 -1.74
CA ASP A 56 -8.44 -24.99 -0.82
C ASP A 56 -7.23 -24.23 -1.37
N LYS A 57 -6.96 -24.35 -2.68
CA LYS A 57 -5.87 -23.63 -3.35
C LYS A 57 -6.02 -22.12 -3.25
N ARG A 58 -7.25 -21.61 -3.34
CA ARG A 58 -7.52 -20.17 -3.22
C ARG A 58 -7.40 -19.67 -1.78
N ALA A 59 -7.77 -20.49 -0.81
CA ALA A 59 -7.51 -20.19 0.60
C ALA A 59 -6.00 -20.09 0.86
N GLU A 60 -5.21 -21.06 0.40
CA GLU A 60 -3.74 -21.03 0.49
C GLU A 60 -3.14 -19.83 -0.25
N GLN A 61 -3.65 -19.48 -1.43
CA GLN A 61 -3.20 -18.29 -2.17
C GLN A 61 -3.43 -17.01 -1.36
N LEU A 62 -4.61 -16.86 -0.75
CA LEU A 62 -4.91 -15.70 0.07
C LEU A 62 -3.96 -15.61 1.27
N GLU A 63 -3.70 -16.74 1.94
CA GLU A 63 -2.76 -16.83 3.06
C GLU A 63 -1.37 -16.35 2.64
N ARG A 64 -0.84 -16.85 1.51
CA ARG A 64 0.46 -16.44 0.97
C ARG A 64 0.52 -14.95 0.65
N TYR A 65 -0.52 -14.39 0.03
CA TYR A 65 -0.57 -12.94 -0.25
C TYR A 65 -0.60 -12.11 1.03
N TYR A 66 -1.37 -12.57 2.03
CA TYR A 66 -1.46 -11.94 3.32
C TYR A 66 -0.10 -11.94 4.05
N GLU A 67 0.59 -13.09 4.11
CA GLU A 67 1.93 -13.22 4.71
C GLU A 67 2.98 -12.35 4.02
N GLN A 68 2.94 -12.26 2.69
CA GLN A 68 3.84 -11.41 1.91
C GLN A 68 3.63 -9.94 2.24
N GLU A 69 2.39 -9.47 2.29
CA GLU A 69 2.08 -8.09 2.65
C GLU A 69 2.44 -7.77 4.10
N LEU A 70 2.16 -8.71 5.02
CA LEU A 70 2.53 -8.59 6.42
C LEU A 70 4.05 -8.40 6.55
N THR A 71 4.83 -9.25 5.90
CA THR A 71 6.29 -9.18 5.88
C THR A 71 6.79 -7.88 5.25
N ARG A 72 6.20 -7.47 4.12
CA ARG A 72 6.57 -6.22 3.41
C ARG A 72 6.37 -5.00 4.32
N ARG A 73 5.24 -4.95 5.02
CA ARG A 73 4.88 -3.84 5.91
C ARG A 73 5.66 -3.86 7.21
N GLU A 74 5.96 -5.04 7.77
CA GLU A 74 6.84 -5.16 8.93
C GLU A 74 8.25 -4.65 8.60
N ARG A 75 8.79 -5.01 7.42
CA ARG A 75 10.07 -4.49 6.93
C ARG A 75 10.06 -2.98 6.75
N ALA A 76 8.97 -2.41 6.24
CA ALA A 76 8.83 -0.96 6.06
C ALA A 76 8.75 -0.19 7.40
N LYS A 77 8.25 -0.82 8.47
CA LYS A 77 8.19 -0.22 9.82
C LYS A 77 9.54 -0.24 10.53
N ARG A 78 10.49 -1.10 10.11
CA ARG A 78 11.84 -1.09 10.66
C ARG A 78 12.56 0.15 10.13
N PRO A 79 13.07 1.04 11.00
CA PRO A 79 13.90 2.14 10.54
C PRO A 79 15.10 1.52 9.83
N VAL A 80 15.20 1.74 8.52
CA VAL A 80 16.38 1.38 7.76
C VAL A 80 17.48 2.24 8.35
N SER A 81 18.35 1.65 9.18
CA SER A 81 19.54 2.34 9.66
C SER A 81 20.41 2.59 8.43
N ILE A 82 20.31 3.80 7.87
CA ILE A 82 21.19 4.29 6.81
C ILE A 82 22.58 4.49 7.44
N HIS A 83 23.30 3.39 7.68
CA HIS A 83 24.73 3.40 7.93
C HIS A 83 25.41 3.03 6.61
N LYS A 84 25.57 4.04 5.74
CA LYS A 84 26.46 4.12 4.55
C LYS A 84 25.78 4.85 3.39
N ILE A 85 25.44 6.11 3.58
CA ILE A 85 25.59 7.10 2.51
C ILE A 85 26.36 8.23 3.16
N GLY A 86 27.62 8.40 2.75
CA GLY A 86 28.55 9.37 3.31
C GLY A 86 28.14 10.81 2.98
N PHE A 87 27.08 11.29 3.63
CA PHE A 87 26.72 12.70 3.65
C PHE A 87 26.71 13.18 5.09
N THR A 88 27.88 13.63 5.56
CA THR A 88 27.98 14.42 6.79
C THR A 88 27.46 15.83 6.50
N THR A 89 26.15 16.01 6.50
CA THR A 89 25.58 17.34 6.75
C THR A 89 24.97 17.32 8.14
N SER A 90 25.83 17.67 9.09
CA SER A 90 25.44 18.00 10.45
C SER A 90 24.50 19.21 10.40
N LEU A 91 23.19 18.96 10.41
CA LEU A 91 22.21 20.00 10.63
C LEU A 91 22.28 20.40 12.11
N LYS A 92 23.00 21.48 12.40
CA LYS A 92 22.91 22.14 13.70
C LYS A 92 21.46 22.61 13.89
N PRO A 93 20.84 22.42 15.07
CA PRO A 93 19.58 23.08 15.37
C PRO A 93 19.85 24.57 15.48
N PHE A 94 19.28 25.35 14.57
CA PHE A 94 19.23 26.80 14.70
C PHE A 94 18.28 27.13 15.86
N GLU A 95 18.86 27.47 17.02
CA GLU A 95 18.15 28.12 18.12
C GLU A 95 17.77 29.55 17.71
N GLY A 96 16.66 29.67 16.99
CA GLY A 96 15.96 30.92 16.78
C GLY A 96 14.84 31.06 17.81
N PHE A 97 15.05 31.91 18.82
CA PHE A 97 14.02 32.34 19.77
C PHE A 97 12.81 32.94 19.04
N GLY A 98 11.62 32.38 19.24
CA GLY A 98 10.39 32.92 18.67
C GLY A 98 9.15 32.21 19.23
N ARG A 99 8.76 32.61 20.43
CA ARG A 99 7.55 32.14 21.13
C ARG A 99 6.27 32.59 20.41
N HIS A 100 5.38 31.61 20.14
CA HIS A 100 3.90 31.71 20.00
C HIS A 100 3.37 32.51 18.78
N ALA A 101 2.30 32.14 18.06
CA ALA A 101 1.23 31.17 18.27
C ALA A 101 0.54 30.83 16.92
N LYS A 102 0.13 29.57 16.80
CA LYS A 102 -1.01 29.05 16.00
C LYS A 102 -0.99 29.29 14.48
N HIS A 103 -0.23 28.40 13.83
CA HIS A 103 -0.56 27.78 12.54
C HIS A 103 -2.01 27.23 12.53
N ASP A 104 -2.69 26.92 11.44
CA ASP A 104 -2.29 26.21 10.22
C ASP A 104 -3.59 26.02 9.38
N SER A 105 -3.67 25.70 8.10
CA SER A 105 -2.72 25.44 7.02
C SER A 105 -3.55 25.45 5.74
N VAL A 106 -3.12 26.18 4.70
CA VAL A 106 -3.49 25.86 3.31
C VAL A 106 -2.23 25.28 2.70
N VAL A 107 -2.15 23.95 2.59
CA VAL A 107 -1.05 23.30 1.86
C VAL A 107 -1.34 23.51 0.36
N SER A 108 -0.79 24.59 -0.18
CA SER A 108 -0.80 24.88 -1.60
C SER A 108 0.16 23.94 -2.34
N VAL A 109 -0.39 23.34 -3.40
CA VAL A 109 0.22 22.52 -4.43
C VAL A 109 1.57 23.08 -4.90
N ALA A 110 2.64 22.31 -4.80
CA ALA A 110 3.90 22.61 -5.48
C ALA A 110 3.81 22.11 -6.92
N VAL A 111 3.63 23.06 -7.85
CA VAL A 111 3.79 22.88 -9.29
C VAL A 111 5.28 22.74 -9.57
N LEU A 112 5.69 21.66 -10.23
CA LEU A 112 7.05 21.50 -10.74
C LEU A 112 7.08 22.11 -12.16
N GLU A 113 7.59 23.33 -12.27
CA GLU A 113 7.78 23.98 -13.57
C GLU A 113 8.90 23.32 -14.36
N VAL A 114 8.61 23.08 -15.63
CA VAL A 114 9.55 22.66 -16.67
C VAL A 114 10.17 23.92 -17.28
N GLY A 115 11.49 24.07 -17.19
CA GLY A 115 12.33 24.95 -18.02
C GLY A 115 13.67 24.23 -18.19
N SER A 116 14.06 23.75 -19.38
CA SER A 116 14.43 24.46 -20.61
C SER A 116 15.64 25.37 -20.40
N ASP A 117 16.84 24.83 -20.62
CA ASP A 117 17.95 25.59 -21.19
C ASP A 117 18.73 24.66 -22.12
N GLY A 118 18.88 25.13 -23.36
CA GLY A 118 19.70 24.54 -24.42
C GLY A 118 20.98 25.36 -24.61
N GLU A 119 21.60 25.15 -25.77
CA GLU A 119 22.86 25.73 -26.28
C GLU A 119 24.13 24.95 -25.88
N ASP A 120 25.08 24.61 -26.74
CA ASP A 120 25.17 24.56 -28.22
C ASP A 120 26.46 23.80 -28.57
N ALA A 121 26.56 23.37 -29.83
CA ALA A 121 27.62 22.56 -30.43
C ALA A 121 29.03 23.21 -30.48
N GLU A 122 30.09 22.38 -30.58
CA GLU A 122 31.15 22.57 -31.59
C GLU A 122 31.81 21.22 -31.99
N LEU A 123 32.04 21.12 -33.30
CA LEU A 123 32.71 20.09 -34.09
C LEU A 123 34.17 20.51 -34.35
N SER A 124 34.98 19.55 -34.82
CA SER A 124 36.33 19.64 -35.42
C SER A 124 37.52 19.45 -34.45
N ASP A 125 38.57 18.70 -34.78
CA ASP A 125 39.10 18.15 -36.05
C ASP A 125 39.44 16.65 -35.87
#